data_AF-A0A060Y141-F1
#
_entry.id   AF-A0A060Y141-F1
#
_cell.length_a   1.000
_cell.length_b   1.000
_cell.length_c   1.000
_cell.angle_alpha   90.00
_cell.angle_beta   90.00
_cell.angle_gamma   90.00
#
_symmetry.space_group_name_H-M   'P 1'
#
loop_
_entity.id
_entity.type
_entity.pdbx_description
1 polymer ?
#
loop_
_entity_poly.entity_id
_entity_poly.type
_entity_poly.pdbx_seq_one_letter_code
_entity_poly.pdbx_strand_id
1 'polypeptide(L)'
;MSVSFPDQELRRTAVQWMDTISDPELLDFLPQLVQALKYECYLDSPLVRFLLRRAIGDMRIAHYLFWLLKDTLQDSQFSGRYQHLLAGLLCCVGRGLREEFDRQCWLVTILAKVAQRVRDTSPSSRQAILREGLEEVRQFFSVSSSCRLPLNPGMLVKAVNIQSCSYFNSNAVPLKLSFQNLDPRGDNINSGDDLRQDMLTLQIIRIMNKIWIQEGLDMRMVIFRCFSTGRGRGMVEMIPQAETLRKIQGEHGVTGSFKDRPLADWLQKHNPTEDEYEKAVENFIYSCAGCCVATYILGICDRHNDNIMLKTSGHMFHIDFGKFLGHAQMFGNIKRDRAPFVFTSDMAYVINGGDKPSSRFHDFVDLCCEAYNLIRKHAHLFLNLLGLMLSCGIPELSDLDDLKYVYDALRPHESEADATMYFTRYTHTHTLLFQCLTSDRSVQAAV
;
A
#
# COMPACT_ATOMS: atom_id res chain seq x y z
N MET A 1 1.85 19.35 15.63
CA MET A 1 2.05 20.01 14.32
C MET A 1 0.74 20.24 13.52
N SER A 2 -0.45 19.96 14.08
CA SER A 2 -1.73 20.22 13.41
C SER A 2 -2.13 21.70 13.43
N VAL A 3 -3.19 22.04 12.68
CA VAL A 3 -3.77 23.39 12.62
C VAL A 3 -4.23 23.93 13.98
N SER A 4 -4.60 23.05 14.91
CA SER A 4 -5.07 23.41 16.26
C SER A 4 -3.99 24.06 17.15
N PHE A 5 -2.71 23.97 16.76
CA PHE A 5 -1.59 24.49 17.53
C PHE A 5 -0.74 25.44 16.66
N PRO A 6 -1.18 26.70 16.47
CA PRO A 6 -0.45 27.69 15.67
C PRO A 6 0.72 28.35 16.42
N ASP A 7 0.74 28.24 17.76
CA ASP A 7 1.77 28.85 18.60
C ASP A 7 3.18 28.34 18.24
N GLN A 8 4.10 29.29 18.06
CA GLN A 8 5.45 29.01 17.57
C GLN A 8 6.34 28.33 18.63
N GLU A 9 6.11 28.57 19.92
CA GLU A 9 6.88 27.92 20.99
C GLU A 9 6.45 26.46 21.15
N LEU A 10 5.15 26.19 21.09
CA LEU A 10 4.62 24.83 21.06
C LEU A 10 5.14 24.04 19.87
N ARG A 11 5.17 24.64 18.67
CA ARG A 11 5.73 24.01 17.47
C ARG A 11 7.23 23.77 17.58
N ARG A 12 7.99 24.72 18.12
CA ARG A 12 9.42 24.54 18.38
C ARG A 12 9.68 23.38 19.34
N THR A 13 8.91 23.31 20.43
CA THR A 13 9.00 22.24 21.44
C THR A 13 8.68 20.88 20.81
N ALA A 14 7.62 20.79 20.00
CA ALA A 14 7.29 19.56 19.29
C ALA A 14 8.42 19.11 18.34
N VAL A 15 9.09 20.05 17.65
CA VAL A 15 10.27 19.74 16.82
C VAL A 15 11.45 19.26 17.65
N GLN A 16 11.68 19.82 18.83
CA GLN A 16 12.73 19.35 19.74
C GLN A 16 12.48 17.91 20.20
N TRP A 17 11.23 17.52 20.46
CA TRP A 17 10.90 16.13 20.75
C TRP A 17 11.13 15.21 19.55
N MET A 18 10.89 15.69 18.33
CA MET A 18 11.15 14.91 17.11
C MET A 18 12.64 14.72 16.81
N ASP A 19 13.55 15.48 17.44
CA ASP A 19 15.00 15.31 17.24
C ASP A 19 15.53 13.96 17.74
N THR A 20 14.78 13.27 18.62
CA THR A 20 15.14 11.92 19.08
C THR A 20 14.68 10.81 18.12
N ILE A 21 13.82 11.11 17.14
CA ILE A 21 13.29 10.13 16.19
C ILE A 21 14.41 9.68 15.26
N SER A 22 14.58 8.37 15.09
CA SER A 22 15.58 7.80 14.17
C SER A 22 15.26 8.10 12.70
N ASP A 23 16.26 8.14 11.82
CA ASP A 23 16.00 8.39 10.37
C ASP A 23 15.04 7.37 9.73
N PRO A 24 15.14 6.04 10.00
CA PRO A 24 14.19 5.07 9.45
C PRO A 24 12.75 5.26 9.95
N GLU A 25 12.57 5.70 11.20
CA GLU A 25 11.26 5.99 11.77
C GLU A 25 10.70 7.31 11.25
N LEU A 26 11.55 8.33 11.05
CA LEU A 26 11.14 9.59 10.45
C LEU A 26 10.55 9.39 9.04
N LEU A 27 11.08 8.45 8.25
CA LEU A 27 10.51 8.10 6.94
C LEU A 27 9.06 7.60 7.01
N ASP A 28 8.63 7.02 8.13
CA ASP A 28 7.24 6.60 8.33
C ASP A 28 6.29 7.75 8.64
N PHE A 29 6.80 8.92 8.99
CA PHE A 29 5.99 10.10 9.32
C PHE A 29 6.22 11.25 8.34
N LEU A 30 7.18 11.10 7.42
CA LEU A 30 7.60 12.14 6.50
C LEU A 30 6.45 12.70 5.64
N PRO A 31 5.54 11.90 5.06
CA PRO A 31 4.37 12.42 4.34
C PRO A 31 3.51 13.38 5.19
N GLN A 32 3.22 13.02 6.44
CA GLN A 32 2.42 13.82 7.36
C GLN A 32 3.16 15.09 7.79
N LEU A 33 4.48 15.01 7.99
CA LEU A 33 5.30 16.19 8.29
C LEU A 33 5.37 17.15 7.10
N VAL A 34 5.40 16.64 5.86
CA VAL A 34 5.29 17.48 4.66
C VAL A 34 3.94 18.18 4.60
N GLN A 35 2.83 17.49 4.89
CA GLN A 35 1.52 18.15 4.96
C GLN A 35 1.43 19.16 6.11
N ALA A 36 2.08 18.90 7.24
CA ALA A 36 2.08 19.80 8.40
C ALA A 36 2.73 21.17 8.11
N LEU A 37 3.54 21.27 7.04
CA LEU A 37 4.10 22.54 6.56
C LEU A 37 3.04 23.54 6.11
N LYS A 38 1.85 23.08 5.70
CA LYS A 38 0.71 23.96 5.36
C LYS A 38 0.29 24.83 6.54
N TYR A 39 0.50 24.33 7.75
CA TYR A 39 0.07 24.96 9.00
C TYR A 39 1.18 25.78 9.67
N GLU A 40 2.35 25.92 9.03
CA GLU A 40 3.41 26.81 9.52
C GLU A 40 3.10 28.28 9.18
N CYS A 41 3.19 29.17 10.15
CA CYS A 41 2.89 30.60 9.94
C CYS A 41 3.89 31.28 8.99
N TYR A 42 5.15 30.83 8.99
CA TYR A 42 6.25 31.44 8.25
C TYR A 42 6.91 30.42 7.31
N LEU A 43 7.59 30.91 6.27
CA LEU A 43 8.37 30.05 5.36
C LEU A 43 9.59 29.45 6.07
N ASP A 44 10.23 30.23 6.93
CA ASP A 44 11.25 29.74 7.84
C ASP A 44 10.61 29.36 9.17
N SER A 45 10.64 28.07 9.50
CA SER A 45 10.03 27.53 10.71
C SER A 45 10.89 26.41 11.30
N PRO A 46 10.69 26.06 12.60
CA PRO A 46 11.37 24.93 13.22
C PRO A 46 11.22 23.63 12.41
N LEU A 47 10.03 23.35 11.87
CA LEU A 47 9.78 22.15 11.07
C LEU A 47 10.55 22.17 9.75
N VAL A 48 10.57 23.30 9.05
CA VAL A 48 11.33 23.46 7.80
C VAL A 48 12.81 23.21 8.03
N ARG A 49 13.39 23.85 9.06
CA ARG A 49 14.79 23.67 9.43
C ARG A 49 15.10 22.23 9.83
N PHE A 50 14.20 21.60 10.57
CA PHE A 50 14.30 20.18 10.93
C PHE A 50 14.36 19.28 9.69
N LEU A 51 13.38 19.39 8.78
CA LEU A 51 13.32 18.56 7.58
C LEU A 51 14.55 18.74 6.67
N LEU A 52 15.00 19.99 6.47
CA LEU A 52 16.20 20.27 5.68
C LEU A 52 17.46 19.71 6.35
N ARG A 53 17.63 19.91 7.67
CA ARG A 53 18.77 19.35 8.43
C ARG A 53 18.81 17.83 8.31
N ARG A 54 17.68 17.15 8.47
CA ARG A 54 17.57 15.69 8.36
C ARG A 54 17.85 15.21 6.93
N ALA A 55 17.35 15.91 5.92
CA ALA A 55 17.62 15.60 4.52
C ALA A 55 19.10 15.76 4.14
N ILE A 56 19.82 16.74 4.69
CA ILE A 56 21.26 16.89 4.46
C ILE A 56 22.05 15.71 5.07
N GLY A 57 21.58 15.17 6.20
CA GLY A 57 22.24 14.06 6.90
C GLY A 57 21.97 12.67 6.31
N ASP A 58 20.83 12.47 5.63
CA ASP A 58 20.43 11.16 5.09
C ASP A 58 19.85 11.27 3.66
N MET A 59 20.52 10.61 2.71
CA MET A 59 20.12 10.61 1.29
C MET A 59 18.71 10.05 1.06
N ARG A 60 18.23 9.10 1.87
CA ARG A 60 16.88 8.55 1.76
C ARG A 60 15.85 9.59 2.17
N ILE A 61 16.11 10.33 3.25
CA ILE A 61 15.24 11.44 3.66
C ILE A 61 15.20 12.51 2.57
N ALA A 62 16.36 12.92 2.03
CA ALA A 62 16.41 13.87 0.91
C ALA A 62 15.62 13.38 -0.31
N HIS A 63 15.79 12.11 -0.68
CA HIS A 63 15.10 11.49 -1.81
C HIS A 63 13.58 11.51 -1.65
N TYR A 64 13.08 11.02 -0.52
CA TYR A 64 11.64 10.96 -0.30
C TYR A 64 11.03 12.35 -0.06
N LEU A 65 11.75 13.25 0.62
CA LEU A 65 11.32 14.64 0.79
C LEU A 65 11.22 15.36 -0.55
N PHE A 66 12.19 15.18 -1.46
CA PHE A 66 12.13 15.74 -2.81
C PHE A 66 10.84 15.35 -3.53
N TRP A 67 10.53 14.05 -3.56
CA TRP A 67 9.36 13.58 -4.29
C TRP A 67 8.03 13.96 -3.64
N LEU A 68 7.94 13.94 -2.30
CA LEU A 68 6.77 14.42 -1.57
C LEU A 68 6.52 15.91 -1.84
N LEU A 69 7.56 16.75 -1.79
CA LEU A 69 7.46 18.17 -2.13
C LEU A 69 7.05 18.36 -3.59
N LYS A 70 7.64 17.61 -4.51
CA LYS A 70 7.32 17.66 -5.94
C LYS A 70 5.85 17.33 -6.22
N ASP A 71 5.30 16.30 -5.55
CA ASP A 71 3.88 15.95 -5.69
C ASP A 71 2.96 17.08 -5.16
N THR A 72 3.34 17.69 -4.04
CA THR A 72 2.57 18.80 -3.44
C THR A 72 2.60 20.10 -4.23
N LEU A 73 3.44 20.25 -5.27
CA LEU A 73 3.46 21.44 -6.13
C LEU A 73 2.14 21.64 -6.91
N GLN A 74 1.30 20.61 -6.99
CA GLN A 74 -0.02 20.68 -7.60
C GLN A 74 -1.07 21.36 -6.71
N ASP A 75 -0.75 21.59 -5.43
CA ASP A 75 -1.62 22.29 -4.49
C ASP A 75 -1.69 23.79 -4.83
N SER A 76 -2.82 24.26 -5.34
CA SER A 76 -2.97 25.64 -5.79
C SER A 76 -2.80 26.66 -4.68
N GLN A 77 -3.10 26.31 -3.42
CA GLN A 77 -3.02 27.21 -2.28
C GLN A 77 -1.62 27.26 -1.68
N PHE A 78 -0.93 26.13 -1.62
CA PHE A 78 0.34 26.00 -0.90
C PHE A 78 1.57 25.79 -1.81
N SER A 79 1.39 25.69 -3.13
CA SER A 79 2.48 25.45 -4.09
C SER A 79 3.67 26.39 -3.91
N GLY A 80 3.43 27.70 -3.71
CA GLY A 80 4.51 28.67 -3.47
C GLY A 80 5.41 28.28 -2.31
N ARG A 81 4.86 27.86 -1.17
CA ARG A 81 5.64 27.41 0.00
C ARG A 81 6.48 26.18 -0.33
N TYR A 82 5.88 25.20 -0.99
CA TYR A 82 6.58 23.97 -1.37
C TYR A 82 7.68 24.22 -2.41
N GLN A 83 7.50 25.18 -3.32
CA GLN A 83 8.54 25.60 -4.26
C GLN A 83 9.76 26.18 -3.54
N HIS A 84 9.57 27.05 -2.55
CA HIS A 84 10.68 27.62 -1.77
C HIS A 84 11.42 26.54 -1.00
N LEU A 85 10.70 25.60 -0.37
CA LEU A 85 11.32 24.50 0.37
C LEU A 85 12.06 23.54 -0.56
N LEU A 86 11.48 23.20 -1.71
CA LEU A 86 12.12 22.36 -2.71
C LEU A 86 13.39 23.03 -3.25
N ALA A 87 13.37 24.34 -3.49
CA ALA A 87 14.56 25.10 -3.87
C ALA A 87 15.63 25.05 -2.76
N GLY A 88 15.24 25.25 -1.50
CA GLY A 88 16.13 25.10 -0.34
C GLY A 88 16.78 23.71 -0.27
N LEU A 89 16.00 22.65 -0.43
CA LEU A 89 16.50 21.28 -0.49
C LEU A 89 17.51 21.10 -1.63
N LEU A 90 17.17 21.53 -2.85
CA LEU A 90 18.04 21.39 -4.03
C LEU A 90 19.34 22.20 -3.93
N CYS A 91 19.36 23.29 -3.16
CA CYS A 91 20.58 24.04 -2.85
C CYS A 91 21.50 23.29 -1.87
N CYS A 92 20.95 22.42 -1.02
CA CYS A 92 21.68 21.78 0.07
C CYS A 92 22.13 20.33 -0.22
N VAL A 93 21.44 19.59 -1.09
CA VAL A 93 21.71 18.16 -1.34
C VAL A 93 22.97 17.86 -2.18
N GLY A 94 23.59 18.90 -2.73
CA GLY A 94 24.79 18.78 -3.57
C GLY A 94 24.50 18.35 -5.01
N ARG A 95 25.52 18.49 -5.87
CA ARG A 95 25.41 18.30 -7.32
C ARG A 95 24.98 16.88 -7.71
N GLY A 96 25.58 15.86 -7.10
CA GLY A 96 25.34 14.46 -7.47
C GLY A 96 23.88 14.04 -7.28
N LEU A 97 23.27 14.37 -6.14
CA LEU A 97 21.86 14.04 -5.89
C LEU A 97 20.92 14.91 -6.73
N ARG A 98 21.27 16.17 -7.00
CA ARG A 98 20.50 17.04 -7.89
C ARG A 98 20.43 16.49 -9.32
N GLU A 99 21.57 16.10 -9.89
CA GLU A 99 21.61 15.49 -11.23
C GLU A 99 20.84 14.16 -11.26
N GLU A 100 20.84 13.42 -10.14
CA GLU A 100 20.03 12.21 -10.01
C GLU A 100 18.53 12.53 -10.03
N PHE A 101 18.08 13.56 -9.32
CA PHE A 101 16.68 14.01 -9.41
C PHE A 101 16.29 14.44 -10.82
N ASP A 102 17.18 15.12 -11.55
CA ASP A 102 16.94 15.51 -12.93
C ASP A 102 16.75 14.27 -13.83
N ARG A 103 17.61 13.26 -13.70
CA ARG A 103 17.48 11.97 -14.41
C ARG A 103 16.16 11.28 -14.08
N GLN A 104 15.81 11.19 -12.80
CA GLN A 104 14.55 10.56 -12.37
C GLN A 104 13.32 11.30 -12.91
N CYS A 105 13.33 12.64 -12.87
CA CYS A 105 12.24 13.44 -13.41
C CYS A 105 12.08 13.24 -14.92
N TRP A 106 13.19 13.12 -15.66
CA TRP A 106 13.17 12.85 -17.08
C TRP A 106 12.58 11.46 -17.37
N LEU A 107 13.06 10.42 -16.68
CA LEU A 107 12.53 9.06 -16.81
C LEU A 107 11.02 8.99 -16.52
N VAL A 108 10.58 9.53 -15.38
CA VAL A 108 9.15 9.58 -15.00
C VAL A 108 8.32 10.32 -16.04
N THR A 109 8.85 11.39 -16.63
CA THR A 109 8.14 12.13 -17.69
C THR A 109 7.95 11.31 -18.95
N ILE A 110 8.96 10.54 -19.36
CA ILE A 110 8.85 9.62 -20.51
C ILE A 110 7.80 8.55 -20.19
N LEU A 111 7.94 7.87 -19.05
CA LEU A 111 7.02 6.79 -18.65
C LEU A 111 5.57 7.26 -18.57
N ALA A 112 5.33 8.45 -18.01
CA ALA A 112 4.00 9.02 -17.94
C ALA A 112 3.37 9.29 -19.32
N LYS A 113 4.18 9.73 -20.31
CA LYS A 113 3.72 9.90 -21.70
C LYS A 113 3.40 8.56 -22.34
N VAL A 114 4.23 7.53 -22.11
CA VAL A 114 4.00 6.18 -22.61
C VAL A 114 2.71 5.60 -22.02
N ALA A 115 2.54 5.70 -20.70
CA ALA A 115 1.35 5.22 -20.00
C ALA A 115 0.07 5.88 -20.55
N GLN A 116 0.09 7.19 -20.76
CA GLN A 116 -1.04 7.92 -21.35
C GLN A 116 -1.35 7.44 -22.77
N ARG A 117 -0.34 7.33 -23.64
CA ARG A 117 -0.54 6.84 -25.03
C ARG A 117 -1.11 5.42 -25.07
N VAL A 118 -0.62 4.52 -24.20
CA VAL A 118 -1.13 3.15 -24.10
C VAL A 118 -2.58 3.14 -23.63
N ARG A 119 -2.93 3.97 -22.64
CA ARG A 119 -4.30 4.08 -22.12
C ARG A 119 -5.29 4.55 -23.18
N ASP A 120 -4.93 5.59 -23.94
CA ASP A 120 -5.79 6.26 -24.91
C ASP A 120 -5.93 5.47 -26.22
N THR A 121 -5.08 4.48 -26.45
CA THR A 121 -5.09 3.64 -27.66
C THR A 121 -6.05 2.45 -27.53
N SER A 122 -6.59 2.01 -28.68
CA SER A 122 -7.42 0.81 -28.78
C SER A 122 -6.70 -0.46 -28.28
N PRO A 123 -7.41 -1.40 -27.64
CA PRO A 123 -6.80 -2.58 -27.03
C PRO A 123 -5.89 -3.40 -27.96
N SER A 124 -6.22 -3.49 -29.25
CA SER A 124 -5.44 -4.25 -30.24
C SER A 124 -4.07 -3.65 -30.55
N SER A 125 -3.89 -2.34 -30.35
CA SER A 125 -2.67 -1.61 -30.69
C SER A 125 -1.80 -1.27 -29.48
N ARG A 126 -2.30 -1.47 -28.25
CA ARG A 126 -1.60 -1.09 -27.00
C ARG A 126 -0.20 -1.65 -26.88
N GLN A 127 0.01 -2.93 -27.19
CA GLN A 127 1.33 -3.55 -27.07
C GLN A 127 2.35 -2.97 -28.08
N ALA A 128 1.90 -2.58 -29.27
CA ALA A 128 2.75 -1.92 -30.25
C ALA A 128 3.15 -0.52 -29.78
N ILE A 129 2.20 0.28 -29.30
CA ILE A 129 2.44 1.62 -28.74
C ILE A 129 3.34 1.56 -27.51
N LEU A 130 3.17 0.56 -26.65
CA LEU A 130 4.06 0.34 -25.50
C LEU A 130 5.50 0.12 -25.97
N ARG A 131 5.72 -0.79 -26.93
CA ARG A 131 7.07 -1.08 -27.45
C ARG A 131 7.71 0.14 -28.09
N GLU A 132 6.96 0.89 -28.89
CA GLU A 132 7.42 2.15 -29.49
C GLU A 132 7.78 3.17 -28.40
N GLY A 133 6.92 3.36 -27.39
CA GLY A 133 7.19 4.30 -26.31
C GLY A 133 8.39 3.93 -25.43
N LEU A 134 8.63 2.63 -25.22
CA LEU A 134 9.81 2.16 -24.47
C LEU A 134 11.13 2.33 -25.24
N GLU A 135 11.09 2.63 -26.53
CA GLU A 135 12.28 3.04 -27.29
C GLU A 135 12.81 4.39 -26.80
N GLU A 136 11.93 5.34 -26.43
CA GLU A 136 12.33 6.60 -25.81
C GLU A 136 13.03 6.37 -24.46
N VAL A 137 12.57 5.37 -23.69
CA VAL A 137 13.22 4.96 -22.44
C VAL A 137 14.60 4.34 -22.72
N ARG A 138 14.74 3.57 -23.79
CA ARG A 138 16.04 3.04 -24.22
C ARG A 138 17.02 4.16 -24.59
N GLN A 139 16.55 5.18 -25.31
CA GLN A 139 17.35 6.37 -25.63
C GLN A 139 17.73 7.18 -24.38
N PHE A 140 16.85 7.26 -23.38
CA PHE A 140 17.20 7.86 -22.10
C PHE A 140 18.42 7.19 -21.46
N PHE A 141 18.47 5.85 -21.47
CA PHE A 141 19.59 5.10 -20.89
C PHE A 141 20.87 5.17 -21.74
N SER A 142 20.79 5.38 -23.06
CA SER A 142 21.99 5.61 -23.88
C SER A 142 22.69 6.94 -23.55
N VAL A 143 21.94 7.93 -23.06
CA VAL A 143 22.47 9.23 -22.62
C VAL A 143 22.88 9.20 -21.14
N SER A 144 22.01 8.71 -20.26
CA SER A 144 22.18 8.81 -18.80
C SER A 144 22.99 7.67 -18.20
N SER A 145 23.22 6.56 -18.92
CA SER A 145 23.86 5.30 -18.49
C SER A 145 23.15 4.55 -17.36
N SER A 146 22.57 5.25 -16.37
CA SER A 146 21.81 4.66 -15.26
C SER A 146 20.87 5.68 -14.61
N CYS A 147 19.92 5.20 -13.81
CA CYS A 147 18.99 6.02 -13.04
C CYS A 147 18.52 5.25 -11.80
N ARG A 148 18.43 5.90 -10.65
CA ARG A 148 17.74 5.35 -9.48
C ARG A 148 16.23 5.45 -9.70
N LEU A 149 15.46 4.52 -9.15
CA LEU A 149 14.00 4.60 -9.24
C LEU A 149 13.44 5.48 -8.11
N PRO A 150 12.41 6.32 -8.36
CA PRO A 150 11.69 7.08 -7.33
C PRO A 150 11.20 6.22 -6.16
N LEU A 151 10.86 4.95 -6.43
CA LEU A 151 10.36 3.98 -5.47
C LEU A 151 11.32 3.74 -4.28
N ASN A 152 12.61 3.65 -4.57
CA ASN A 152 13.65 3.40 -3.58
C ASN A 152 15.01 3.90 -4.11
N PRO A 153 15.70 4.80 -3.39
CA PRO A 153 17.00 5.29 -3.84
C PRO A 153 18.07 4.19 -3.93
N GLY A 154 17.88 3.02 -3.32
CA GLY A 154 18.75 1.87 -3.49
C GLY A 154 18.60 1.13 -4.83
N MET A 155 17.49 1.33 -5.54
CA MET A 155 17.20 0.63 -6.81
C MET A 155 17.81 1.39 -7.99
N LEU A 156 19.02 0.99 -8.41
CA LEU A 156 19.74 1.60 -9.52
C LEU A 156 19.63 0.74 -10.78
N VAL A 157 19.07 1.31 -11.85
CA VAL A 157 18.79 0.61 -13.11
C VAL A 157 19.60 1.18 -14.27
N LYS A 158 19.94 0.33 -15.24
CA LYS A 158 20.78 0.70 -16.40
C LYS A 158 20.09 0.62 -17.77
N ALA A 159 18.96 -0.08 -17.85
CA ALA A 159 18.21 -0.27 -19.09
C ALA A 159 16.79 -0.74 -18.79
N VAL A 160 15.90 -0.64 -19.78
CA VAL A 160 14.57 -1.27 -19.76
C VAL A 160 14.60 -2.57 -20.57
N ASN A 161 14.01 -3.64 -20.04
CA ASN A 161 13.78 -4.89 -20.76
C ASN A 161 12.42 -4.85 -21.47
N ILE A 162 12.41 -4.27 -22.67
CA ILE A 162 11.19 -4.03 -23.48
C ILE A 162 10.38 -5.32 -23.70
N GLN A 163 11.04 -6.46 -23.86
CA GLN A 163 10.38 -7.75 -24.13
C GLN A 163 9.59 -8.26 -22.93
N SER A 164 10.04 -7.95 -21.72
CA SER A 164 9.38 -8.32 -20.46
C SER A 164 8.35 -7.29 -19.99
N CYS A 165 8.25 -6.14 -20.67
CA CYS A 165 7.26 -5.12 -20.38
C CYS A 165 5.89 -5.44 -21.01
N SER A 166 4.84 -5.15 -20.25
CA SER A 166 3.44 -5.29 -20.69
C SER A 166 2.58 -4.22 -20.03
N TYR A 167 1.26 -4.41 -20.05
CA TYR A 167 0.31 -3.61 -19.28
C TYR A 167 -0.69 -4.57 -18.60
N PHE A 168 -1.35 -4.10 -17.55
CA PHE A 168 -2.43 -4.86 -16.92
C PHE A 168 -3.75 -4.60 -17.64
N ASN A 169 -4.57 -5.66 -17.80
CA ASN A 169 -5.89 -5.58 -18.39
C ASN A 169 -6.94 -5.12 -17.35
N SER A 170 -6.71 -3.95 -16.74
CA SER A 170 -7.62 -3.30 -15.80
C SER A 170 -8.14 -1.97 -16.38
N ASN A 171 -9.10 -1.35 -15.69
CA ASN A 171 -9.68 -0.06 -16.12
C ASN A 171 -8.63 1.06 -16.26
N ALA A 172 -7.62 1.09 -15.39
CA ALA A 172 -6.59 2.12 -15.40
C ALA A 172 -5.46 1.84 -16.42
N VAL A 173 -5.40 0.61 -16.95
CA VAL A 173 -4.36 0.11 -17.87
C VAL A 173 -2.93 0.47 -17.40
N PRO A 174 -2.54 0.15 -16.14
CA PRO A 174 -1.21 0.49 -15.64
C PRO A 174 -0.13 -0.29 -16.40
N LEU A 175 1.02 0.35 -16.59
CA LEU A 175 2.16 -0.31 -17.20
C LEU A 175 2.74 -1.36 -16.27
N LYS A 176 3.29 -2.44 -16.83
CA LYS A 176 4.15 -3.41 -16.15
C LYS A 176 5.54 -3.29 -16.74
N LEU A 177 6.43 -2.67 -16.00
CA LEU A 177 7.79 -2.35 -16.44
C LEU A 177 8.79 -3.34 -15.84
N SER A 178 9.83 -3.66 -16.61
CA SER A 178 10.95 -4.47 -16.17
C SER A 178 12.25 -3.75 -16.49
N PHE A 179 13.01 -3.38 -15.47
CA PHE A 179 14.28 -2.70 -15.60
C PHE A 179 15.45 -3.63 -15.29
N GLN A 180 16.53 -3.50 -16.03
CA GLN A 180 17.78 -4.19 -15.73
C GLN A 180 18.46 -3.52 -14.55
N ASN A 181 18.72 -4.31 -13.52
CA ASN A 181 19.50 -3.88 -12.37
C ASN A 181 20.93 -3.55 -12.80
N LEU A 182 21.50 -2.48 -12.25
CA LEU A 182 22.90 -2.18 -12.46
C LEU A 182 23.78 -3.23 -11.77
N ASP A 183 23.36 -3.72 -10.59
CA ASP A 183 24.04 -4.81 -9.90
C ASP A 183 24.00 -6.09 -10.77
N PRO A 184 25.15 -6.60 -11.22
CA PRO A 184 25.20 -7.81 -12.05
C PRO A 184 24.64 -9.06 -11.36
N ARG A 185 24.52 -9.06 -10.04
CA ARG A 185 23.95 -10.16 -9.24
C ARG A 185 22.48 -9.94 -8.89
N GLY A 186 21.95 -8.76 -9.18
CA GLY A 186 20.56 -8.41 -8.87
C GLY A 186 19.60 -8.81 -9.98
N ASP A 187 18.44 -9.31 -9.59
CA ASP A 187 17.33 -9.55 -10.53
C ASP A 187 16.81 -8.24 -11.14
N ASN A 188 16.11 -8.38 -12.27
CA ASN A 188 15.40 -7.26 -12.88
C ASN A 188 14.40 -6.63 -11.89
N ILE A 189 14.35 -5.31 -11.88
CA ILE A 189 13.47 -4.54 -11.02
C ILE A 189 12.17 -4.30 -11.76
N ASN A 190 11.09 -4.88 -11.27
CA ASN A 190 9.77 -4.77 -11.88
C ASN A 190 8.92 -3.74 -11.14
N SER A 191 8.22 -2.87 -11.88
CA SER A 191 7.34 -1.85 -11.31
C SER A 191 6.02 -1.71 -12.08
N GLY A 192 4.96 -1.34 -11.37
CA GLY A 192 3.69 -0.92 -11.95
C GLY A 192 3.45 0.59 -11.83
N ASP A 193 2.33 1.08 -12.38
CA ASP A 193 1.83 2.45 -12.16
C ASP A 193 0.70 2.44 -11.12
N ASP A 194 0.75 3.29 -10.10
CA ASP A 194 -0.28 3.34 -9.06
C ASP A 194 -0.46 4.73 -8.39
N LEU A 195 -1.49 4.87 -7.55
CA LEU A 195 -2.03 6.13 -7.03
C LEU A 195 -1.50 6.53 -5.63
N ARG A 196 -1.88 7.74 -5.21
CA ARG A 196 -1.50 8.35 -3.91
C ARG A 196 -2.21 7.72 -2.72
N GLN A 197 -3.41 7.18 -2.92
CA GLN A 197 -4.21 6.51 -1.88
C GLN A 197 -3.44 5.30 -1.32
N ASP A 198 -2.91 4.48 -2.23
CA ASP A 198 -2.09 3.32 -1.92
C ASP A 198 -0.86 3.66 -1.08
N MET A 199 -0.19 4.78 -1.37
CA MET A 199 0.95 5.23 -0.59
C MET A 199 0.59 5.50 0.88
N LEU A 200 -0.55 6.17 1.15
CA LEU A 200 -1.02 6.43 2.51
C LEU A 200 -1.45 5.13 3.20
N THR A 201 -2.26 4.30 2.53
CA THR A 201 -2.75 3.05 3.11
C THR A 201 -1.59 2.11 3.45
N LEU A 202 -0.64 1.90 2.53
CA LEU A 202 0.54 1.08 2.77
C LEU A 202 1.45 1.64 3.85
N GLN A 203 1.55 2.96 3.98
CA GLN A 203 2.28 3.58 5.08
C GLN A 203 1.63 3.23 6.42
N ILE A 204 0.30 3.34 6.54
CA ILE A 204 -0.40 2.99 7.77
C ILE A 204 -0.26 1.50 8.08
N ILE A 205 -0.40 0.61 7.09
CA ILE A 205 -0.18 -0.83 7.26
C ILE A 205 1.26 -1.12 7.71
N ARG A 206 2.26 -0.39 7.18
CA ARG A 206 3.65 -0.53 7.62
C ARG A 206 3.84 -0.16 9.09
N ILE A 207 3.16 0.87 9.57
CA ILE A 207 3.19 1.27 10.97
C ILE A 207 2.48 0.22 11.85
N MET A 208 1.34 -0.32 11.42
CA MET A 208 0.67 -1.44 12.10
C MET A 208 1.61 -2.63 12.26
N ASN A 209 2.31 -3.02 11.19
CA ASN A 209 3.27 -4.12 11.22
C ASN A 209 4.45 -3.84 12.15
N LYS A 210 4.95 -2.61 12.21
CA LYS A 210 6.01 -2.24 13.16
C LYS A 210 5.56 -2.39 14.61
N ILE A 211 4.32 -1.98 14.92
CA ILE A 211 3.73 -2.14 16.26
C ILE A 211 3.59 -3.63 16.59
N TRP A 212 3.04 -4.45 15.70
CA TRP A 212 2.92 -5.89 15.94
C TRP A 212 4.28 -6.54 16.22
N ILE A 213 5.30 -6.26 15.39
CA ILE A 213 6.65 -6.79 15.59
C ILE A 213 7.27 -6.34 16.91
N GLN A 214 7.07 -5.08 17.31
CA GLN A 214 7.56 -4.54 18.59
C GLN A 214 6.94 -5.24 19.80
N GLU A 215 5.69 -5.67 19.67
CA GLU A 215 4.93 -6.40 20.70
C GLU A 215 5.18 -7.93 20.62
N GLY A 216 6.09 -8.38 19.73
CA GLY A 216 6.46 -9.79 19.59
C GLY A 216 5.54 -10.60 18.67
N LEU A 217 4.62 -9.95 17.95
CA LEU A 217 3.67 -10.57 17.03
C LEU A 217 4.07 -10.34 15.57
N ASP A 218 4.58 -11.38 14.90
CA ASP A 218 4.89 -11.33 13.47
C ASP A 218 3.71 -11.81 12.63
N MET A 219 2.91 -10.86 12.13
CA MET A 219 1.76 -11.12 11.27
C MET A 219 2.15 -11.51 9.84
N ARG A 220 3.44 -11.66 9.50
CA ARG A 220 3.91 -12.07 8.16
C ARG A 220 3.37 -11.17 7.04
N MET A 221 3.23 -9.87 7.31
CA MET A 221 2.69 -8.92 6.33
C MET A 221 3.64 -8.72 5.15
N VAL A 222 3.10 -8.80 3.93
CA VAL A 222 3.83 -8.37 2.73
C VAL A 222 3.56 -6.89 2.50
N ILE A 223 4.55 -6.05 2.80
CA ILE A 223 4.47 -4.60 2.60
C ILE A 223 5.36 -4.23 1.41
N PHE A 224 4.72 -3.97 0.28
CA PHE A 224 5.39 -3.52 -0.93
C PHE A 224 5.49 -1.99 -0.97
N ARG A 225 6.46 -1.47 -1.73
CA ARG A 225 6.58 -0.02 -1.90
C ARG A 225 5.58 0.48 -2.92
N CYS A 226 4.95 1.60 -2.60
CA CYS A 226 4.23 2.44 -3.55
C CYS A 226 4.69 3.87 -3.33
N PHE A 227 4.96 4.60 -4.41
CA PHE A 227 5.44 5.96 -4.33
C PHE A 227 4.84 6.84 -5.42
N SER A 228 4.20 7.94 -5.04
CA SER A 228 3.62 8.87 -6.02
C SER A 228 4.68 9.74 -6.67
N THR A 229 4.59 9.87 -7.99
CA THR A 229 5.51 10.69 -8.79
C THR A 229 4.81 11.89 -9.43
N GLY A 230 3.56 12.16 -9.05
CA GLY A 230 2.75 13.29 -9.51
C GLY A 230 1.25 12.96 -9.55
N ARG A 231 0.44 13.94 -10.00
CA ARG A 231 -1.03 13.81 -10.04
C ARG A 231 -1.50 12.60 -10.85
N GLY A 232 -2.12 11.65 -10.15
CA GLY A 232 -2.67 10.42 -10.74
C GLY A 232 -1.61 9.48 -11.30
N ARG A 233 -0.36 9.60 -10.83
CA ARG A 233 0.81 8.84 -11.30
C ARG A 233 1.67 8.42 -10.11
N GLY A 234 2.30 7.26 -10.23
CA GLY A 234 3.18 6.72 -9.21
C GLY A 234 3.79 5.42 -9.69
N MET A 235 4.67 4.87 -8.86
CA MET A 235 5.32 3.58 -9.11
C MET A 235 5.01 2.63 -7.97
N VAL A 236 4.71 1.38 -8.29
CA VAL A 236 4.48 0.31 -7.32
C VAL A 236 5.48 -0.83 -7.51
N GLU A 237 5.97 -1.39 -6.41
CA GLU A 237 6.85 -2.56 -6.38
C GLU A 237 6.09 -3.82 -6.79
N MET A 238 6.59 -4.54 -7.79
CA MET A 238 6.02 -5.83 -8.16
C MET A 238 6.55 -6.93 -7.25
N ILE A 239 5.65 -7.62 -6.56
CA ILE A 239 6.01 -8.76 -5.71
C ILE A 239 6.21 -10.01 -6.57
N PRO A 240 7.41 -10.64 -6.54
CA PRO A 240 7.67 -11.85 -7.29
C PRO A 240 6.96 -13.06 -6.67
N GLN A 241 6.74 -14.08 -7.51
CA GLN A 241 6.15 -15.37 -7.10
C GLN A 241 4.79 -15.20 -6.39
N ALA A 242 4.01 -14.22 -6.83
CA ALA A 242 2.68 -13.94 -6.31
C ALA A 242 1.67 -13.97 -7.45
N GLU A 243 0.49 -14.50 -7.17
CA GLU A 243 -0.64 -14.55 -8.11
C GLU A 243 -1.91 -14.06 -7.41
N THR A 244 -2.84 -13.47 -8.18
CA THR A 244 -4.15 -13.09 -7.63
C THR A 244 -4.95 -14.34 -7.30
N LEU A 245 -5.78 -14.29 -6.25
CA LEU A 245 -6.65 -15.43 -5.89
C LEU A 245 -7.58 -15.79 -7.05
N ARG A 246 -8.06 -14.79 -7.81
CA ARG A 246 -8.88 -15.01 -9.00
C ARG A 246 -8.17 -15.87 -10.04
N LYS A 247 -6.87 -15.65 -10.26
CA LYS A 247 -6.09 -16.45 -11.21
C LYS A 247 -5.89 -17.88 -10.70
N ILE A 248 -5.56 -18.05 -9.43
CA ILE A 248 -5.40 -19.37 -8.79
C ILE A 248 -6.71 -20.18 -8.89
N GLN A 249 -7.82 -19.59 -8.46
CA GLN A 249 -9.14 -20.20 -8.54
C GLN A 249 -9.55 -20.50 -9.98
N GLY A 250 -9.19 -19.64 -10.94
CA GLY A 250 -9.44 -19.85 -12.37
C GLY A 250 -8.81 -21.12 -12.95
N GLU A 251 -7.72 -21.63 -12.35
CA GLU A 251 -7.14 -22.94 -12.74
C GLU A 251 -8.14 -24.10 -12.54
N HIS A 252 -9.13 -23.93 -11.66
CA HIS A 252 -10.19 -24.90 -11.39
C HIS A 252 -11.50 -24.61 -12.16
N GLY A 253 -11.45 -23.75 -13.19
CA GLY A 253 -12.58 -23.39 -14.04
C GLY A 253 -13.33 -22.14 -13.56
N VAL A 254 -14.40 -21.77 -14.31
CA VAL A 254 -15.16 -20.51 -14.08
C VAL A 254 -15.77 -20.43 -12.68
N THR A 255 -16.15 -21.57 -12.09
CA THR A 255 -16.70 -21.69 -10.74
C THR A 255 -15.65 -21.99 -9.67
N GLY A 256 -14.36 -21.87 -9.99
CA GLY A 256 -13.27 -22.21 -9.08
C GLY A 256 -13.32 -21.44 -7.76
N SER A 257 -13.83 -20.21 -7.74
CA SER A 257 -13.98 -19.40 -6.52
C SER A 257 -15.01 -19.93 -5.52
N PHE A 258 -15.81 -20.92 -5.90
CA PHE A 258 -16.80 -21.60 -5.04
C PHE A 258 -16.35 -23.00 -4.62
N LYS A 259 -15.12 -23.40 -4.99
CA LYS A 259 -14.53 -24.67 -4.56
C LYS A 259 -13.66 -24.41 -3.34
N ASP A 260 -13.60 -25.40 -2.45
CA ASP A 260 -12.91 -25.25 -1.16
C ASP A 260 -11.41 -25.55 -1.25
N ARG A 261 -10.96 -26.29 -2.27
CA ARG A 261 -9.57 -26.74 -2.39
C ARG A 261 -8.58 -25.88 -3.21
N PRO A 262 -8.97 -24.94 -4.11
CA PRO A 262 -8.02 -24.29 -5.01
C PRO A 262 -6.77 -23.70 -4.35
N LEU A 263 -6.93 -23.01 -3.20
CA LEU A 263 -5.78 -22.42 -2.50
C LEU A 263 -4.89 -23.49 -1.86
N ALA A 264 -5.47 -24.51 -1.22
CA ALA A 264 -4.72 -25.61 -0.63
C ALA A 264 -3.95 -26.39 -1.71
N ASP A 265 -4.59 -26.71 -2.83
CA ASP A 265 -3.96 -27.41 -3.96
C ASP A 265 -2.81 -26.57 -4.55
N TRP A 266 -2.99 -25.26 -4.67
CA TRP A 266 -1.95 -24.35 -5.17
C TRP A 266 -0.78 -24.22 -4.19
N LEU A 267 -1.04 -24.15 -2.89
CA LEU A 267 0.00 -24.15 -1.86
C LEU A 267 0.78 -25.47 -1.89
N GLN A 268 0.09 -26.61 -1.93
CA GLN A 268 0.70 -27.94 -2.00
C GLN A 268 1.56 -28.13 -3.26
N LYS A 269 1.10 -27.60 -4.40
CA LYS A 269 1.84 -27.63 -5.67
C LYS A 269 3.19 -26.91 -5.61
N HIS A 270 3.29 -25.83 -4.84
CA HIS A 270 4.53 -25.04 -4.71
C HIS A 270 5.37 -25.40 -3.48
N ASN A 271 4.81 -26.19 -2.56
CA ASN A 271 5.45 -26.62 -1.32
C ASN A 271 5.25 -28.14 -1.20
N PRO A 272 6.07 -28.93 -1.93
CA PRO A 272 5.82 -30.37 -2.13
C PRO A 272 6.09 -31.23 -0.88
N THR A 273 6.94 -30.76 0.03
CA THR A 273 7.18 -31.47 1.30
C THR A 273 6.18 -31.04 2.36
N GLU A 274 5.90 -31.92 3.33
CA GLU A 274 4.97 -31.64 4.44
C GLU A 274 5.43 -30.42 5.24
N ASP A 275 6.71 -30.34 5.62
CA ASP A 275 7.29 -29.20 6.35
C ASP A 275 7.15 -27.87 5.59
N GLU A 276 7.40 -27.87 4.26
CA GLU A 276 7.23 -26.66 3.44
C GLU A 276 5.76 -26.24 3.35
N TYR A 277 4.86 -27.20 3.19
CA TYR A 277 3.42 -26.95 3.12
C TYR A 277 2.90 -26.39 4.44
N GLU A 278 3.26 -27.00 5.57
CA GLU A 278 2.88 -26.52 6.90
C GLU A 278 3.36 -25.09 7.14
N LYS A 279 4.61 -24.79 6.76
CA LYS A 279 5.16 -23.43 6.85
C LYS A 279 4.41 -22.43 5.95
N ALA A 280 4.00 -22.85 4.76
CA ALA A 280 3.22 -22.00 3.85
C ALA A 280 1.80 -21.76 4.41
N VAL A 281 1.17 -22.78 4.99
CA VAL A 281 -0.12 -22.64 5.69
C VAL A 281 -0.01 -21.73 6.91
N GLU A 282 1.07 -21.84 7.69
CA GLU A 282 1.33 -20.92 8.81
C GLU A 282 1.46 -19.48 8.31
N ASN A 283 2.30 -19.22 7.29
CA ASN A 283 2.42 -17.88 6.70
C ASN A 283 1.07 -17.36 6.21
N PHE A 284 0.24 -18.22 5.62
CA PHE A 284 -1.10 -17.88 5.18
C PHE A 284 -2.00 -17.45 6.34
N ILE A 285 -2.04 -18.22 7.43
CA ILE A 285 -2.87 -17.92 8.61
C ILE A 285 -2.49 -16.55 9.20
N TYR A 286 -1.21 -16.30 9.46
CA TYR A 286 -0.75 -15.04 10.06
C TYR A 286 -0.97 -13.84 9.14
N SER A 287 -0.57 -13.94 7.86
CA SER A 287 -0.74 -12.84 6.90
C SER A 287 -2.20 -12.58 6.57
N CYS A 288 -3.04 -13.61 6.55
CA CYS A 288 -4.49 -13.47 6.44
C CYS A 288 -5.06 -12.70 7.63
N ALA A 289 -4.73 -13.10 8.87
CA ALA A 289 -5.19 -12.43 10.08
C ALA A 289 -4.77 -10.95 10.11
N GLY A 290 -3.52 -10.65 9.76
CA GLY A 290 -3.01 -9.28 9.71
C GLY A 290 -3.72 -8.43 8.65
N CYS A 291 -3.97 -9.01 7.47
CA CYS A 291 -4.76 -8.35 6.44
C CYS A 291 -6.20 -8.10 6.88
N CYS A 292 -6.87 -9.07 7.52
CA CYS A 292 -8.23 -8.92 8.06
C CYS A 292 -8.35 -7.70 8.98
N VAL A 293 -7.43 -7.60 9.95
CA VAL A 293 -7.41 -6.52 10.93
C VAL A 293 -7.12 -5.19 10.26
N ALA A 294 -6.10 -5.13 9.39
CA ALA A 294 -5.74 -3.91 8.69
C ALA A 294 -6.88 -3.39 7.79
N THR A 295 -7.52 -4.27 7.01
CA THR A 295 -8.62 -3.89 6.12
C THR A 295 -9.87 -3.48 6.87
N TYR A 296 -10.15 -4.10 8.00
CA TYR A 296 -11.25 -3.69 8.87
C TYR A 296 -11.02 -2.28 9.43
N ILE A 297 -9.87 -2.05 10.06
CA ILE A 297 -9.56 -0.76 10.71
C ILE A 297 -9.56 0.38 9.68
N LEU A 298 -8.98 0.14 8.51
CA LEU A 298 -8.87 1.14 7.45
C LEU A 298 -10.10 1.21 6.55
N GLY A 299 -11.09 0.31 6.73
CA GLY A 299 -12.29 0.26 5.91
C GLY A 299 -11.98 0.14 4.43
N ILE A 300 -11.02 -0.72 4.07
CA ILE A 300 -10.63 -0.94 2.68
C ILE A 300 -11.79 -1.64 1.97
N CYS A 301 -12.32 -0.97 0.95
CA CYS A 301 -13.46 -1.44 0.16
C CYS A 301 -12.99 -2.16 -1.12
N ASP A 302 -13.94 -2.57 -1.97
CA ASP A 302 -13.68 -3.22 -3.26
C ASP A 302 -12.78 -4.45 -3.12
N ARG A 303 -12.96 -5.21 -2.03
CA ARG A 303 -12.22 -6.44 -1.79
C ARG A 303 -12.88 -7.54 -2.61
N HIS A 304 -12.15 -8.01 -3.61
CA HIS A 304 -12.51 -9.14 -4.46
C HIS A 304 -11.25 -9.94 -4.80
N ASN A 305 -11.41 -11.15 -5.34
CA ASN A 305 -10.30 -12.10 -5.49
C ASN A 305 -9.20 -11.64 -6.47
N ASP A 306 -9.43 -10.61 -7.29
CA ASP A 306 -8.36 -9.96 -8.09
C ASP A 306 -7.48 -9.00 -7.28
N ASN A 307 -7.99 -8.45 -6.18
CA ASN A 307 -7.29 -7.49 -5.33
C ASN A 307 -6.64 -8.14 -4.10
N ILE A 308 -6.65 -9.49 -4.05
CA ILE A 308 -5.96 -10.29 -3.04
C ILE A 308 -4.97 -11.17 -3.78
N MET A 309 -3.72 -11.17 -3.33
CA MET A 309 -2.63 -11.95 -3.88
C MET A 309 -2.09 -12.94 -2.86
N LEU A 310 -1.56 -14.05 -3.36
CA LEU A 310 -0.91 -15.08 -2.56
C LEU A 310 0.48 -15.38 -3.14
N LYS A 311 1.50 -15.34 -2.28
CA LYS A 311 2.86 -15.78 -2.63
C LYS A 311 2.97 -17.30 -2.55
N THR A 312 3.85 -17.89 -3.34
CA THR A 312 4.14 -19.35 -3.28
C THR A 312 4.57 -19.80 -1.89
N SER A 313 5.27 -18.93 -1.16
CA SER A 313 5.63 -19.08 0.27
C SER A 313 4.46 -19.04 1.27
N GLY A 314 3.21 -18.90 0.82
CA GLY A 314 2.01 -18.83 1.67
C GLY A 314 1.59 -17.44 2.14
N HIS A 315 2.40 -16.40 1.93
CA HIS A 315 2.06 -15.05 2.39
C HIS A 315 0.94 -14.44 1.54
N MET A 316 -0.21 -14.16 2.16
CA MET A 316 -1.34 -13.45 1.57
C MET A 316 -1.17 -11.93 1.76
N PHE A 317 -1.57 -11.15 0.77
CA PHE A 317 -1.58 -9.69 0.88
C PHE A 317 -2.59 -9.04 -0.06
N HIS A 318 -3.01 -7.84 0.31
CA HIS A 318 -3.97 -7.05 -0.47
C HIS A 318 -3.22 -6.06 -1.37
N ILE A 319 -3.82 -5.76 -2.52
CA ILE A 319 -3.36 -4.73 -3.46
C ILE A 319 -4.53 -3.81 -3.83
N ASP A 320 -4.26 -2.69 -4.50
CA ASP A 320 -5.26 -1.72 -4.97
C ASP A 320 -6.11 -1.19 -3.81
N PHE A 321 -5.57 -0.22 -3.08
CA PHE A 321 -6.16 0.42 -1.91
C PHE A 321 -6.87 1.74 -2.25
N GLY A 322 -7.22 1.96 -3.51
CA GLY A 322 -7.80 3.22 -3.99
C GLY A 322 -9.13 3.62 -3.31
N LYS A 323 -9.76 2.71 -2.55
CA LYS A 323 -11.01 2.95 -1.81
C LYS A 323 -10.86 2.50 -0.36
N PHE A 324 -10.82 3.44 0.57
CA PHE A 324 -10.64 3.19 1.99
C PHE A 324 -11.54 4.13 2.84
N LEU A 325 -11.57 3.94 4.15
CA LEU A 325 -12.45 4.64 5.11
C LEU A 325 -13.94 4.43 4.86
N GLY A 326 -14.33 3.27 4.30
CA GLY A 326 -15.73 2.93 4.09
C GLY A 326 -16.38 3.58 2.86
N HIS A 327 -15.60 4.23 2.00
CA HIS A 327 -16.00 4.74 0.68
C HIS A 327 -16.27 3.60 -0.32
N ALA A 328 -17.28 2.80 -0.02
CA ALA A 328 -17.70 1.67 -0.85
C ALA A 328 -18.31 2.13 -2.18
N GLN A 329 -18.19 1.29 -3.22
CA GLN A 329 -18.96 1.50 -4.44
C GLN A 329 -20.46 1.38 -4.15
N MET A 330 -21.22 2.40 -4.54
CA MET A 330 -22.67 2.41 -4.46
C MET A 330 -23.26 1.94 -5.80
N PHE A 331 -24.21 1.01 -5.76
CA PHE A 331 -25.05 0.68 -6.91
C PHE A 331 -26.48 1.18 -6.62
N GLY A 332 -26.82 2.37 -7.12
CA GLY A 332 -27.99 3.11 -6.65
C GLY A 332 -27.83 3.51 -5.17
N ASN A 333 -28.82 3.20 -4.33
CA ASN A 333 -28.78 3.49 -2.88
C ASN A 333 -28.22 2.33 -2.04
N ILE A 334 -27.73 1.25 -2.66
CA ILE A 334 -27.25 0.05 -1.96
C ILE A 334 -25.72 0.01 -2.04
N LYS A 335 -25.06 -0.11 -0.88
CA LYS A 335 -23.63 -0.40 -0.81
C LYS A 335 -23.35 -1.77 -1.45
N ARG A 336 -22.51 -1.79 -2.49
CA ARG A 336 -22.10 -3.03 -3.18
C ARG A 336 -21.22 -3.89 -2.28
N ASP A 337 -20.34 -3.24 -1.51
CA ASP A 337 -19.51 -3.90 -0.50
C ASP A 337 -20.28 -4.00 0.82
N ARG A 338 -20.82 -5.18 1.10
CA ARG A 338 -21.53 -5.46 2.36
C ARG A 338 -20.64 -6.05 3.45
N ALA A 339 -19.49 -6.61 3.08
CA ALA A 339 -18.51 -7.19 3.99
C ALA A 339 -17.18 -6.43 3.87
N PRO A 340 -16.63 -5.87 4.96
CA PRO A 340 -15.34 -5.16 4.94
C PRO A 340 -14.12 -6.08 4.73
N PHE A 341 -14.33 -7.40 4.72
CA PHE A 341 -13.31 -8.40 4.42
C PHE A 341 -13.92 -9.57 3.65
N VAL A 342 -13.22 -10.04 2.61
CA VAL A 342 -13.60 -11.22 1.82
C VAL A 342 -12.95 -12.45 2.43
N PHE A 343 -13.78 -13.33 2.99
CA PHE A 343 -13.35 -14.62 3.49
C PHE A 343 -14.01 -15.73 2.68
N THR A 344 -13.28 -16.26 1.70
CA THR A 344 -13.78 -17.28 0.79
C THR A 344 -13.70 -18.68 1.42
N SER A 345 -14.47 -19.63 0.90
CA SER A 345 -14.53 -20.98 1.45
C SER A 345 -13.20 -21.73 1.34
N ASP A 346 -12.39 -21.43 0.31
CA ASP A 346 -11.03 -21.95 0.17
C ASP A 346 -10.02 -21.38 1.17
N MET A 347 -10.18 -20.14 1.63
CA MET A 347 -9.40 -19.61 2.76
C MET A 347 -9.76 -20.36 4.04
N ALA A 348 -11.06 -20.59 4.27
CA ALA A 348 -11.54 -21.34 5.41
C ALA A 348 -11.02 -22.78 5.42
N TYR A 349 -10.95 -23.42 4.24
CA TYR A 349 -10.40 -24.76 4.09
C TYR A 349 -8.91 -24.83 4.50
N VAL A 350 -8.10 -23.86 4.04
CA VAL A 350 -6.67 -23.77 4.40
C VAL A 350 -6.51 -23.58 5.91
N ILE A 351 -7.24 -22.64 6.52
CA ILE A 351 -7.16 -22.37 7.96
C ILE A 351 -7.59 -23.59 8.78
N ASN A 352 -8.66 -24.27 8.36
CA ASN A 352 -9.14 -25.46 9.07
C ASN A 352 -8.29 -26.71 8.84
N GLY A 353 -7.44 -26.72 7.80
CA GLY A 353 -6.80 -27.94 7.32
C GLY A 353 -7.80 -28.97 6.77
N GLY A 354 -8.95 -28.52 6.27
CA GLY A 354 -10.02 -29.39 5.78
C GLY A 354 -11.40 -28.72 5.73
N ASP A 355 -12.41 -29.50 5.35
CA ASP A 355 -13.78 -29.01 5.10
C ASP A 355 -14.57 -28.65 6.36
N LYS A 356 -14.11 -29.10 7.54
CA LYS A 356 -14.82 -28.93 8.81
C LYS A 356 -14.15 -27.86 9.68
N PRO A 357 -14.93 -27.06 10.42
CA PRO A 357 -14.38 -26.20 11.46
C PRO A 357 -13.49 -27.00 12.43
N SER A 358 -12.34 -26.45 12.76
CA SER A 358 -11.34 -27.05 13.65
C SER A 358 -10.89 -26.04 14.71
N SER A 359 -10.10 -26.48 15.69
CA SER A 359 -9.47 -25.58 16.67
C SER A 359 -8.64 -24.47 16.01
N ARG A 360 -8.05 -24.74 14.83
CA ARG A 360 -7.24 -23.77 14.09
C ARG A 360 -8.03 -22.52 13.69
N PHE A 361 -9.34 -22.63 13.46
CA PHE A 361 -10.16 -21.46 13.18
C PHE A 361 -10.38 -20.61 14.43
N HIS A 362 -10.49 -21.23 15.61
CA HIS A 362 -10.51 -20.50 16.87
C HIS A 362 -9.16 -19.79 17.12
N ASP A 363 -8.05 -20.49 16.92
CA ASP A 363 -6.70 -19.90 17.03
C ASP A 363 -6.52 -18.70 16.07
N PHE A 364 -7.04 -18.80 14.84
CA PHE A 364 -7.06 -17.70 13.88
C PHE A 364 -7.88 -16.49 14.36
N VAL A 365 -9.06 -16.73 14.95
CA VAL A 365 -9.90 -15.65 15.51
C VAL A 365 -9.20 -14.99 16.70
N ASP A 366 -8.58 -15.77 17.58
CA ASP A 366 -7.82 -15.27 18.73
C ASP A 366 -6.64 -14.42 18.27
N LEU A 367 -5.88 -14.90 17.27
CA LEU A 367 -4.79 -14.16 16.63
C LEU A 367 -5.26 -12.82 16.05
N CYS A 368 -6.42 -12.79 15.38
CA CYS A 368 -6.98 -11.54 14.87
C CYS A 368 -7.37 -10.57 16.00
N CYS A 369 -7.93 -11.09 17.10
CA CYS A 369 -8.32 -10.27 18.25
C CYS A 369 -7.10 -9.69 18.98
N GLU A 370 -6.04 -10.49 19.14
CA GLU A 370 -4.76 -10.04 19.68
C GLU A 370 -4.18 -8.91 18.82
N ALA A 371 -4.01 -9.15 17.51
CA ALA A 371 -3.50 -8.16 16.57
C ALA A 371 -4.36 -6.87 16.56
N TYR A 372 -5.68 -7.00 16.59
CA TYR A 372 -6.61 -5.86 16.68
C TYR A 372 -6.38 -5.04 17.95
N ASN A 373 -6.34 -5.67 19.12
CA ASN A 373 -6.14 -4.97 20.39
C ASN A 373 -4.77 -4.29 20.49
N LEU A 374 -3.71 -4.88 19.93
CA LEU A 374 -2.41 -4.23 19.85
C LEU A 374 -2.51 -2.91 19.08
N ILE A 375 -3.17 -2.87 17.93
CA ILE A 375 -3.36 -1.63 17.17
C ILE A 375 -4.24 -0.62 17.91
N ARG A 376 -5.30 -1.08 18.60
CA ARG A 376 -6.20 -0.20 19.39
C ARG A 376 -5.48 0.60 20.45
N LYS A 377 -4.46 0.03 21.11
CA LYS A 377 -3.62 0.74 22.12
C LYS A 377 -2.94 1.98 21.54
N HIS A 378 -2.76 2.03 20.21
CA HIS A 378 -2.15 3.14 19.48
C HIS A 378 -3.17 3.98 18.69
N ALA A 379 -4.46 3.95 19.02
CA ALA A 379 -5.49 4.64 18.23
C ALA A 379 -5.21 6.14 17.98
N HIS A 380 -4.71 6.86 19.00
CA HIS A 380 -4.35 8.26 18.85
C HIS A 380 -3.25 8.51 17.81
N LEU A 381 -2.30 7.59 17.66
CA LEU A 381 -1.26 7.70 16.63
C LEU A 381 -1.89 7.70 15.23
N PHE A 382 -2.72 6.69 14.93
CA PHE A 382 -3.37 6.57 13.62
C PHE A 382 -4.30 7.75 13.32
N LEU A 383 -5.09 8.18 14.31
CA LEU A 383 -5.97 9.35 14.16
C LEU A 383 -5.19 10.64 13.90
N ASN A 384 -4.05 10.84 14.58
CA ASN A 384 -3.19 12.00 14.35
C ASN A 384 -2.52 11.95 12.96
N LEU A 385 -2.07 10.77 12.52
CA LEU A 385 -1.46 10.60 11.20
C LEU A 385 -2.44 10.87 10.06
N LEU A 386 -3.64 10.29 10.14
CA LEU A 386 -4.71 10.53 9.16
C LEU A 386 -5.21 11.98 9.24
N GLY A 387 -5.31 12.55 10.45
CA GLY A 387 -5.72 13.94 10.64
C GLY A 387 -4.78 14.96 9.99
N LEU A 388 -3.48 14.69 9.97
CA LEU A 388 -2.51 15.52 9.23
C LEU A 388 -2.64 15.40 7.70
N MET A 389 -3.30 14.36 7.21
CA MET A 389 -3.50 14.12 5.78
C MET A 389 -4.81 14.69 5.23
N LEU A 390 -5.74 15.18 6.06
CA LEU A 390 -7.05 15.71 5.62
C LEU A 390 -6.95 16.77 4.51
N SER A 391 -5.91 17.59 4.53
CA SER A 391 -5.73 18.66 3.55
C SER A 391 -4.93 18.24 2.31
N CYS A 392 -4.53 16.97 2.17
CA CYS A 392 -3.64 16.53 1.09
C CYS A 392 -4.34 16.31 -0.27
N GLY A 393 -5.68 16.43 -0.31
CA GLY A 393 -6.46 16.26 -1.53
C GLY A 393 -6.63 14.79 -1.95
N ILE A 394 -6.67 13.88 -0.98
CA ILE A 394 -7.17 12.51 -1.14
C ILE A 394 -8.70 12.58 -1.01
N PRO A 395 -9.48 12.20 -2.03
CA PRO A 395 -10.94 12.33 -2.00
C PRO A 395 -11.63 11.60 -0.84
N GLU A 396 -11.11 10.43 -0.46
CA GLU A 396 -11.66 9.56 0.59
C GLU A 396 -11.22 9.96 2.00
N LEU A 397 -10.38 11.00 2.14
CA LEU A 397 -9.91 11.54 3.42
C LEU A 397 -9.89 13.06 3.32
N SER A 398 -11.07 13.64 3.47
CA SER A 398 -11.34 15.05 3.24
C SER A 398 -11.90 15.77 4.47
N ASP A 399 -12.57 15.06 5.37
CA ASP A 399 -13.18 15.64 6.55
C ASP A 399 -13.06 14.80 7.84
N LEU A 400 -13.67 15.29 8.92
CA LEU A 400 -13.63 14.62 10.22
C LEU A 400 -14.52 13.37 10.29
N ASP A 401 -15.53 13.26 9.42
CA ASP A 401 -16.38 12.07 9.36
C ASP A 401 -15.60 10.87 8.79
N ASP A 402 -14.67 11.14 7.86
CA ASP A 402 -13.73 10.12 7.35
C ASP A 402 -12.81 9.59 8.46
N LEU A 403 -12.31 10.46 9.34
CA LEU A 403 -11.53 10.05 10.52
C LEU A 403 -12.38 9.30 11.54
N LYS A 404 -13.66 9.67 11.65
CA LYS A 404 -14.60 9.04 12.57
C LYS A 404 -14.76 7.55 12.24
N TYR A 405 -14.65 7.15 10.97
CA TYR A 405 -14.63 5.73 10.60
C TYR A 405 -13.54 4.97 11.37
N VAL A 406 -12.29 5.45 11.32
CA VAL A 406 -11.15 4.79 12.01
C VAL A 406 -11.32 4.84 13.52
N TYR A 407 -11.84 5.94 14.06
CA TYR A 407 -12.14 6.05 15.49
C TYR A 407 -13.17 5.00 15.93
N ASP A 408 -14.26 4.86 15.18
CA ASP A 408 -15.33 3.90 15.45
C ASP A 408 -14.85 2.45 15.27
N ALA A 409 -13.99 2.19 14.27
CA ALA A 409 -13.40 0.88 14.04
C ALA A 409 -12.41 0.48 15.15
N LEU A 410 -11.64 1.44 15.70
CA LEU A 410 -10.68 1.17 16.78
C LEU A 410 -11.32 1.11 18.17
N ARG A 411 -12.54 1.64 18.34
CA ARG A 411 -13.29 1.60 19.61
C ARG A 411 -12.43 1.97 20.83
N PRO A 412 -11.70 3.10 20.84
CA PRO A 412 -10.67 3.38 21.84
C PRO A 412 -11.22 3.56 23.27
N HIS A 413 -12.53 3.73 23.42
CA HIS A 413 -13.23 3.91 24.69
C HIS A 413 -13.64 2.58 25.34
N GLU A 414 -13.52 1.46 24.64
CA GLU A 414 -13.93 0.15 25.16
C GLU A 414 -12.79 -0.61 25.82
N SER A 415 -13.13 -1.52 26.74
CA SER A 415 -12.15 -2.42 27.34
C SER A 415 -11.58 -3.39 26.29
N GLU A 416 -10.45 -4.02 26.61
CA GLU A 416 -9.86 -5.07 25.76
C GLU A 416 -10.83 -6.25 25.58
N ALA A 417 -11.56 -6.63 26.64
CA ALA A 417 -12.52 -7.72 26.61
C ALA A 417 -13.74 -7.41 25.72
N ASP A 418 -14.30 -6.20 25.82
CA ASP A 418 -15.47 -5.80 25.04
C ASP A 418 -15.14 -5.72 23.54
N ALA A 419 -13.98 -5.15 23.21
CA ALA A 419 -13.51 -5.07 21.84
C ALA A 419 -13.19 -6.44 21.25
N THR A 420 -12.62 -7.36 22.05
CA THR A 420 -12.40 -8.77 21.66
C THR A 420 -13.71 -9.46 21.36
N MET A 421 -14.72 -9.31 22.23
CA MET A 421 -16.05 -9.88 22.02
C MET A 421 -16.70 -9.32 20.74
N TYR A 422 -16.57 -8.01 20.50
CA TYR A 422 -17.07 -7.38 19.29
C TYR A 422 -16.37 -7.94 18.05
N PHE A 423 -15.03 -7.97 18.03
CA PHE A 423 -14.26 -8.41 16.87
C PHE A 423 -14.44 -9.90 16.59
N THR A 424 -14.56 -10.73 17.63
CA THR A 424 -14.89 -12.16 17.52
C THR A 424 -16.23 -12.36 16.81
N ARG A 425 -17.28 -11.62 17.24
CA ARG A 425 -18.61 -11.67 16.62
C ARG A 425 -18.55 -11.15 15.19
N TYR A 426 -17.78 -10.10 14.95
CA TYR A 426 -17.59 -9.53 13.63
C TYR A 426 -16.97 -10.58 12.68
N THR A 427 -15.86 -11.20 13.06
CA THR A 427 -15.18 -12.25 12.27
C THR A 427 -16.12 -13.44 12.03
N HIS A 428 -16.77 -13.96 13.08
CA HIS A 428 -17.73 -15.06 12.92
C HIS A 428 -18.88 -14.73 11.97
N THR A 429 -19.50 -13.56 12.13
CA THR A 429 -20.64 -13.16 11.29
C THR A 429 -20.26 -13.05 9.82
N HIS A 430 -19.09 -12.49 9.53
CA HIS A 430 -18.63 -12.29 8.16
C HIS A 430 -18.06 -13.55 7.51
N THR A 431 -17.52 -14.48 8.31
CA THR A 431 -17.16 -15.83 7.85
C THR A 431 -18.40 -16.69 7.57
N LEU A 432 -19.40 -16.67 8.46
CA LEU A 432 -20.62 -17.50 8.35
C LEU A 432 -21.58 -17.00 7.25
N LEU A 433 -21.70 -15.69 7.04
CA LEU A 433 -22.50 -15.15 5.94
C LEU A 433 -21.97 -15.63 4.58
N PHE A 434 -20.65 -15.76 4.42
CA PHE A 434 -20.05 -16.30 3.21
C PHE A 434 -20.27 -17.82 3.08
N GLN A 435 -20.06 -18.58 4.15
CA GLN A 435 -20.32 -20.03 4.15
C GLN A 435 -21.78 -20.39 3.86
N CYS A 436 -22.75 -19.64 4.41
CA CYS A 436 -24.16 -19.83 4.11
C CYS A 436 -24.48 -19.52 2.64
N LEU A 437 -23.95 -18.43 2.08
CA LEU A 437 -24.14 -18.07 0.67
C LEU A 437 -23.50 -19.07 -0.31
N THR A 438 -22.39 -19.72 0.07
CA THR A 438 -21.74 -20.76 -0.74
C THR A 438 -22.35 -22.15 -0.55
N SER A 439 -22.97 -22.42 0.60
CA SER A 439 -23.64 -23.71 0.89
C SER A 439 -25.01 -23.85 0.22
N ASP A 440 -25.66 -22.73 -0.13
CA ASP A 440 -26.94 -22.73 -0.82
C ASP A 440 -26.75 -22.90 -2.33
N ARG A 441 -26.82 -24.16 -2.78
CA ARG A 441 -26.71 -24.55 -4.21
C ARG A 441 -27.75 -23.84 -5.11
N SER A 442 -28.81 -23.28 -4.54
CA SER A 442 -29.82 -22.54 -5.31
C SER A 442 -29.33 -21.16 -5.76
N VAL A 443 -28.40 -20.53 -5.04
CA VAL A 443 -27.83 -19.22 -5.37
C VAL A 443 -26.70 -19.33 -6.39
N GLN A 444 -25.97 -20.45 -6.41
CA GLN A 444 -24.90 -20.74 -7.39
C GLN A 444 -25.41 -20.86 -8.85
N ALA A 445 -26.71 -21.07 -9.06
CA ALA A 445 -27.31 -21.17 -10.39
C ALA A 445 -27.79 -19.83 -10.97
N ALA A 446 -27.71 -18.74 -10.21
CA ALA A 446 -28.28 -17.43 -10.57
C ALA A 446 -27.25 -16.30 -10.75
N VAL A 447 -25.94 -16.61 -10.71
CA VAL A 447 -24.84 -15.66 -10.93
C VAL A 447 -24.05 -16.03 -12.18
#